data_AF-A0A2N2MW43-F1
#
_entry.id   AF-A0A2N2MW43-F1
#
_cell.length_a   1.000
_cell.length_b   1.000
_cell.length_c   1.000
_cell.angle_alpha   90.00
_cell.angle_beta   90.00
_cell.angle_gamma   90.00
#
_symmetry.space_group_name_H-M   'P 1'
#
loop_
_entity.id
_entity.type
_entity.pdbx_description
1 polymer ?
#
loop_
_entity_poly.entity_id
_entity_poly.type
_entity_poly.pdbx_seq_one_letter_code
_entity_poly.pdbx_strand_id
1 'polypeptide(L)'
;MSVQNKPQNPNTANNPLNQNEARIRCPKCSTINLSTADRCIHCRVNLLPGQGMGVRLFFLFFFLVLAALFVFLLYDNFIRKGAPNPESFWLNPVSLSVGTLLSLILSIVISTRKIPEYIKYKNRSLQQMNFNIMQSIADLSVALELAPNNARIELLKKRRSLYEKIGDSLNADRDRLTLALDPDAWKSEGDFLSVFGEMDGSVFSWSMRRAAIENLVSNGIAIAVGYCTECKAVIELNRDKKCTVHPQIKGREVEIVIPADFKAGRLKVISKLYHKEPLLKKELIKLLESKEVVALAFCPKCQDIMQLNAQLQCPLHPGSNNKDLVFCMPESTNFTIRQMKREYKSKKGLGLRYVVVFLIILIGLVTLFFVYKR
;
A
#
# COMPACT_ATOMS: atom_id res chain seq x y z
N MET A 1 -2.27 20.92 56.59
CA MET A 1 -2.14 21.97 55.56
C MET A 1 -2.05 21.30 54.19
N SER A 2 -3.19 21.15 53.51
CA SER A 2 -3.33 20.50 52.22
C SER A 2 -3.30 21.56 51.11
N VAL A 3 -2.23 21.56 50.32
CA VAL A 3 -2.06 22.47 49.17
C VAL A 3 -2.95 21.99 48.03
N GLN A 4 -4.11 22.63 47.85
CA GLN A 4 -4.95 22.48 46.68
C GLN A 4 -4.26 23.15 45.47
N ASN A 5 -3.67 22.34 44.59
CA ASN A 5 -3.21 22.80 43.29
C ASN A 5 -4.43 23.12 42.42
N LYS A 6 -4.71 24.42 42.27
CA LYS A 6 -5.70 24.98 41.35
C LYS A 6 -5.33 24.55 39.91
N PRO A 7 -6.23 23.94 39.13
CA PRO A 7 -5.92 23.58 37.74
C PRO A 7 -5.64 24.85 36.94
N GLN A 8 -4.41 25.00 36.47
CA GLN A 8 -4.02 26.08 35.57
C GLN A 8 -4.86 26.00 34.31
N ASN A 9 -5.56 27.10 34.03
CA ASN A 9 -6.42 27.26 32.87
C ASN A 9 -5.56 27.29 31.59
N PRO A 10 -5.68 26.32 30.67
CA PRO A 10 -4.89 26.25 29.45
C PRO A 10 -5.48 27.16 28.36
N ASN A 11 -5.73 28.42 28.69
CA ASN A 11 -6.03 29.44 27.68
C ASN A 11 -4.73 29.95 27.06
N THR A 12 -4.21 29.04 26.24
CA THR A 12 -3.25 29.16 25.15
C THR A 12 -3.07 30.60 24.65
N ALA A 13 -1.87 31.12 24.90
CA ALA A 13 -1.32 32.24 24.16
C ALA A 13 -1.37 31.94 22.66
N ASN A 14 -1.76 32.93 21.86
CA ASN A 14 -1.76 32.94 20.40
C ASN A 14 -0.34 32.91 19.84
N ASN A 15 0.44 31.89 20.19
CA ASN A 15 1.71 31.63 19.51
C ASN A 15 1.33 31.15 18.11
N PRO A 16 1.73 31.82 17.01
CA PRO A 16 1.44 31.36 15.66
C PRO A 16 1.90 29.91 15.59
N LEU A 17 0.92 29.00 15.46
CA LEU A 17 1.13 27.56 15.47
C LEU A 17 2.31 27.26 14.56
N ASN A 18 3.34 26.63 15.12
CA ASN A 18 4.47 26.14 14.34
C ASN A 18 3.90 25.23 13.24
N GLN A 19 3.74 25.77 12.03
CA GLN A 19 3.07 25.10 10.90
C GLN A 19 3.82 23.83 10.49
N ASN A 20 5.03 23.64 11.02
CA ASN A 20 5.90 22.50 10.76
C ASN A 20 5.53 21.27 11.61
N GLU A 21 4.69 21.39 12.63
CA GLU A 21 4.27 20.25 13.46
C GLU A 21 2.96 19.62 12.96
N ALA A 22 2.98 18.29 12.79
CA ALA A 22 1.79 17.52 12.49
C ALA A 22 0.81 17.55 13.69
N ARG A 23 -0.34 18.22 13.51
CA ARG A 23 -1.43 18.30 14.50
C ARG A 23 -2.78 18.21 13.80
N ILE A 24 -3.76 17.61 14.47
CA ILE A 24 -5.11 17.41 13.90
C ILE A 24 -6.05 18.49 14.42
N ARG A 25 -6.60 19.31 13.52
CA ARG A 25 -7.71 20.21 13.86
C ARG A 25 -9.03 19.45 13.80
N CYS A 26 -9.78 19.46 14.91
CA CYS A 26 -11.09 18.82 14.96
C CYS A 26 -12.11 19.56 14.06
N PRO A 27 -12.82 18.87 13.16
CA PRO A 27 -13.79 19.52 12.28
C PRO A 27 -15.04 20.04 13.01
N LYS A 28 -15.37 19.48 14.19
CA LYS A 28 -16.57 19.85 14.95
C LYS A 28 -16.35 21.03 15.92
N CYS A 29 -15.22 21.06 16.62
CA CYS A 29 -14.96 22.06 17.68
C CYS A 29 -13.68 22.86 17.48
N SER A 30 -12.96 22.67 16.38
CA SER A 30 -11.67 23.32 16.08
C SER A 30 -10.54 23.07 17.09
N THR A 31 -10.74 22.30 18.16
CA THR A 31 -9.66 21.92 19.09
C THR A 31 -8.52 21.22 18.35
N ILE A 32 -7.29 21.57 18.69
CA ILE A 32 -6.07 20.98 18.16
C ILE A 32 -5.72 19.74 18.97
N ASN A 33 -5.54 18.62 18.30
CA ASN A 33 -5.24 17.32 18.90
C ASN A 33 -3.87 16.83 18.41
N LEU A 34 -3.32 15.85 19.13
CA LEU A 34 -2.10 15.15 18.74
C LEU A 34 -2.29 14.48 17.37
N SER A 35 -1.21 14.35 16.58
CA SER A 35 -1.21 13.69 15.26
C SER A 35 -1.68 12.24 15.28
N THR A 36 -1.55 11.58 16.44
CA THR A 36 -1.93 10.19 16.69
C THR A 36 -3.30 10.04 17.35
N ALA A 37 -4.03 11.13 17.59
CA ALA A 37 -5.31 11.06 18.27
C ALA A 37 -6.41 10.46 17.38
N ASP A 38 -7.07 9.41 17.88
CA ASP A 38 -8.24 8.80 17.22
C ASP A 38 -9.53 9.56 17.52
N ARG A 39 -9.61 10.24 18.67
CA ARG A 39 -10.78 11.01 19.10
C ARG A 39 -10.37 12.38 19.57
N CYS A 40 -11.25 13.35 19.37
CA CYS A 40 -11.02 14.69 19.88
C CYS A 40 -11.02 14.71 21.41
N ILE A 41 -10.04 15.40 22.00
CA ILE A 41 -9.90 15.52 23.46
C ILE A 41 -11.11 16.25 24.05
N HIS A 42 -11.63 17.27 23.36
CA HIS A 42 -12.74 18.10 23.85
C HIS A 42 -14.11 17.47 23.56
N CYS A 43 -14.48 17.29 22.29
CA CYS A 43 -15.84 16.84 21.93
C CYS A 43 -16.00 15.33 21.68
N ARG A 44 -14.92 14.55 21.87
CA ARG A 44 -14.87 13.09 21.67
C ARG A 44 -15.26 12.58 20.28
N VAL A 45 -15.44 13.47 19.29
CA VAL A 45 -15.72 13.08 17.91
C VAL A 45 -14.56 12.24 17.36
N ASN A 46 -14.89 11.21 16.58
CA ASN A 46 -13.89 10.40 15.91
C ASN A 46 -13.13 11.26 14.87
N LEU A 47 -11.80 11.33 15.01
CA LEU A 47 -10.92 12.08 14.13
C LEU A 47 -10.47 11.25 12.91
N LEU A 48 -10.74 9.94 12.88
CA LEU A 48 -10.50 9.05 11.75
C LEU A 48 -11.83 8.78 11.01
N PRO A 49 -12.26 9.71 10.13
CA PRO A 49 -13.54 9.58 9.44
C PRO A 49 -13.54 8.34 8.55
N GLY A 50 -14.50 7.46 8.80
CA GLY A 50 -14.86 6.43 7.84
C GLY A 50 -15.52 7.02 6.60
N GLN A 51 -15.81 6.18 5.62
CA GLN A 51 -16.80 6.50 4.60
C GLN A 51 -18.13 6.85 5.29
N GLY A 52 -18.76 7.94 4.86
CA GLY A 52 -19.98 8.43 5.48
C GLY A 52 -21.07 7.36 5.49
N MET A 53 -21.84 7.30 6.58
CA MET A 53 -22.98 6.37 6.71
C MET A 53 -23.96 6.50 5.53
N GLY A 54 -24.11 7.71 4.99
CA GLY A 54 -24.93 7.97 3.80
C GLY A 54 -24.51 7.17 2.56
N VAL A 55 -23.20 6.99 2.30
CA VAL A 55 -22.75 6.21 1.13
C VAL A 55 -23.08 4.72 1.29
N ARG A 56 -22.98 4.20 2.52
CA ARG A 56 -23.35 2.79 2.81
C ARG A 56 -24.84 2.57 2.66
N LEU A 57 -25.65 3.49 3.18
CA LEU A 57 -27.11 3.46 3.02
C LEU A 57 -27.51 3.59 1.55
N PHE A 58 -26.86 4.47 0.80
CA PHE A 58 -27.10 4.64 -0.63
C PHE A 58 -26.90 3.31 -1.39
N PHE A 59 -25.75 2.64 -1.21
CA PHE A 59 -25.53 1.35 -1.85
C PHE A 59 -26.51 0.28 -1.38
N LEU A 60 -26.82 0.23 -0.08
CA LEU A 60 -27.81 -0.70 0.46
C LEU A 60 -29.17 -0.54 -0.25
N PHE A 61 -29.69 0.69 -0.32
CA PHE A 61 -30.96 0.97 -0.97
C PHE A 61 -30.91 0.74 -2.48
N PHE A 62 -29.82 1.14 -3.15
CA PHE A 62 -29.63 0.91 -4.57
C PHE A 62 -29.76 -0.58 -4.94
N PHE A 63 -29.06 -1.45 -4.21
CA PHE A 63 -29.15 -2.90 -4.46
C PHE A 63 -30.50 -3.51 -4.06
N LEU A 64 -31.21 -2.95 -3.07
CA LEU A 64 -32.57 -3.37 -2.74
C LEU A 64 -33.57 -3.00 -3.84
N VAL A 65 -33.48 -1.79 -4.39
CA VAL A 65 -34.30 -1.35 -5.53
C VAL A 65 -34.03 -2.22 -6.75
N LEU A 66 -32.75 -2.54 -7.02
CA LEU A 66 -32.37 -3.42 -8.12
C LEU A 66 -32.95 -4.84 -7.94
N ALA A 67 -32.90 -5.38 -6.72
CA ALA A 67 -33.52 -6.68 -6.42
C ALA A 67 -35.04 -6.66 -6.62
N ALA A 68 -35.72 -5.61 -6.14
CA ALA A 68 -37.16 -5.44 -6.33
C ALA A 68 -37.53 -5.32 -7.82
N LEU A 69 -36.70 -4.64 -8.62
CA LEU A 69 -36.88 -4.55 -10.06
C LEU A 69 -36.77 -5.92 -10.74
N PHE A 70 -35.80 -6.75 -10.37
CA PHE A 70 -35.68 -8.11 -10.92
C PHE A 70 -36.87 -9.01 -10.54
N VAL A 71 -37.35 -8.93 -9.30
CA VAL A 71 -38.56 -9.64 -8.88
C VAL A 71 -39.78 -9.16 -9.66
N PHE A 72 -39.92 -7.85 -9.87
CA PHE A 72 -41.00 -7.28 -10.66
C PHE A 72 -40.97 -7.76 -12.12
N LEU A 73 -39.81 -7.75 -12.76
CA LEU A 73 -39.64 -8.25 -14.13
C LEU A 73 -39.93 -9.74 -14.24
N LEU A 74 -39.54 -10.52 -13.23
CA LEU A 74 -39.84 -11.95 -13.16
C LEU A 74 -41.35 -12.17 -13.04
N TYR A 75 -42.00 -11.45 -12.13
CA TYR A 75 -43.44 -11.53 -11.92
C TYR A 75 -44.25 -11.10 -13.15
N ASP A 76 -43.97 -9.93 -13.72
CA ASP A 76 -44.75 -9.39 -14.83
C ASP A 76 -44.60 -10.24 -16.11
N ASN A 77 -43.38 -10.65 -16.45
CA ASN A 77 -43.15 -11.38 -17.71
C ASN A 77 -43.51 -12.87 -17.60
N PHE A 78 -43.12 -13.56 -16.54
CA PHE A 78 -43.26 -15.02 -16.47
C PHE A 78 -44.48 -15.49 -15.71
N ILE A 79 -44.86 -14.79 -14.63
CA ILE A 79 -46.00 -15.21 -13.79
C ILE A 79 -47.31 -14.61 -14.33
N ARG A 80 -47.34 -13.30 -14.60
CA ARG A 80 -48.56 -12.60 -15.00
C ARG A 80 -48.88 -12.79 -16.49
N LYS A 81 -47.89 -12.58 -17.37
CA LYS A 81 -48.09 -12.69 -18.84
C LYS A 81 -47.92 -14.12 -19.37
N GLY A 82 -47.29 -15.01 -18.60
CA GLY A 82 -46.97 -16.36 -19.07
C GLY A 82 -46.07 -16.36 -20.30
N ALA A 83 -45.17 -15.38 -20.42
CA ALA A 83 -44.30 -15.25 -21.59
C ALA A 83 -43.41 -16.50 -21.73
N PRO A 84 -43.18 -16.99 -22.95
CA PRO A 84 -42.23 -18.07 -23.18
C PRO A 84 -40.82 -17.63 -22.76
N ASN A 85 -39.96 -18.59 -22.42
CA ASN A 85 -38.59 -18.29 -22.03
C ASN A 85 -37.86 -17.55 -23.16
N PRO A 86 -37.35 -16.33 -22.91
CA PRO A 86 -36.61 -15.60 -23.94
C PRO A 86 -35.26 -16.27 -24.20
N GLU A 87 -34.80 -16.20 -25.45
CA GLU A 87 -33.45 -16.67 -25.82
C GLU A 87 -32.34 -15.82 -25.20
N SER A 88 -32.65 -14.57 -24.79
CA SER A 88 -31.70 -13.70 -24.12
C SER A 88 -31.37 -14.22 -22.73
N PHE A 89 -30.10 -14.59 -22.54
CA PHE A 89 -29.54 -15.06 -21.27
C PHE A 89 -29.87 -14.14 -20.08
N TRP A 90 -29.87 -12.81 -20.29
CA TRP A 90 -30.08 -11.82 -19.23
C TRP A 90 -31.53 -11.70 -18.75
N LEU A 91 -32.50 -12.09 -19.57
CA LEU A 91 -33.94 -11.93 -19.28
C LEU A 91 -34.63 -13.26 -18.92
N ASN A 92 -33.89 -14.37 -18.89
CA ASN A 92 -34.40 -15.66 -18.44
C ASN A 92 -34.79 -15.62 -16.94
N PRO A 93 -35.87 -16.30 -16.50
CA PRO A 93 -36.31 -16.31 -15.10
C PRO A 93 -35.22 -16.78 -14.13
N VAL A 94 -34.35 -17.71 -14.55
CA VAL A 94 -33.21 -18.18 -13.74
C VAL A 94 -32.22 -17.05 -13.51
N SER A 95 -31.83 -16.33 -14.55
CA SER A 95 -30.89 -15.21 -14.47
C SER A 95 -31.43 -14.07 -13.61
N LEU A 96 -32.72 -13.73 -13.73
CA LEU A 96 -33.38 -12.74 -12.89
C LEU A 96 -33.41 -13.17 -11.42
N SER A 97 -33.66 -14.46 -11.15
CA SER A 97 -33.64 -15.01 -9.79
C SER A 97 -32.23 -14.94 -9.16
N VAL A 98 -31.20 -15.35 -9.91
CA VAL A 98 -29.81 -15.27 -9.47
C VAL A 98 -29.39 -13.80 -9.27
N GLY A 99 -29.75 -12.91 -10.18
CA GLY A 99 -29.50 -11.47 -10.07
C GLY A 99 -30.13 -10.85 -8.84
N THR A 100 -31.36 -11.25 -8.49
CA THR A 100 -32.06 -10.84 -7.26
C THR A 100 -31.27 -11.28 -6.02
N LEU A 101 -30.92 -12.56 -5.94
CA LEU A 101 -30.19 -13.12 -4.80
C LEU A 101 -28.81 -12.45 -4.63
N LEU A 102 -28.06 -12.29 -5.72
CA LEU A 102 -26.76 -11.62 -5.71
C LEU A 102 -26.89 -10.16 -5.28
N SER A 103 -27.90 -9.44 -5.74
CA SER A 103 -28.14 -8.05 -5.35
C SER A 103 -28.42 -7.93 -3.85
N LEU A 104 -29.22 -8.83 -3.27
CA LEU A 104 -29.46 -8.86 -1.82
C LEU A 104 -28.19 -9.16 -1.03
N ILE A 105 -27.40 -10.15 -1.46
CA ILE A 105 -26.12 -10.48 -0.83
C ILE A 105 -25.16 -9.29 -0.90
N LEU A 106 -25.03 -8.65 -2.07
CA LEU A 106 -24.16 -7.48 -2.25
C LEU A 106 -24.60 -6.30 -1.39
N SER A 107 -25.91 -6.06 -1.25
CA SER A 107 -26.46 -5.03 -0.36
C SER A 107 -25.96 -5.21 1.09
N ILE A 108 -26.08 -6.43 1.62
CA ILE A 108 -25.64 -6.75 2.98
C ILE A 108 -24.12 -6.66 3.10
N VAL A 109 -23.37 -7.27 2.17
CA VAL A 109 -21.91 -7.31 2.20
C VAL A 109 -21.30 -5.91 2.11
N ILE A 110 -21.79 -5.06 1.21
CA ILE A 110 -21.26 -3.70 1.03
C ILE A 110 -21.60 -2.82 2.24
N SER A 111 -22.82 -2.94 2.78
CA SER A 111 -23.25 -2.18 3.96
C SER A 111 -22.46 -2.55 5.23
N THR A 112 -22.17 -3.84 5.41
CA THR A 112 -21.49 -4.36 6.61
C THR A 112 -19.96 -4.36 6.52
N ARG A 113 -19.38 -4.21 5.32
CA ARG A 113 -17.92 -4.22 5.14
C ARG A 113 -17.23 -3.15 5.99
N LYS A 114 -16.29 -3.59 6.82
CA LYS A 114 -15.40 -2.69 7.56
C LYS A 114 -14.60 -1.86 6.55
N ILE A 115 -14.64 -0.54 6.72
CA ILE A 115 -13.82 0.37 5.91
C ILE A 115 -12.35 0.07 6.21
N PRO A 116 -11.54 -0.22 5.18
CA PRO A 116 -10.11 -0.40 5.34
C PRO A 116 -9.47 0.79 6.05
N GLU A 117 -8.54 0.51 6.95
CA GLU A 117 -7.94 1.52 7.81
C GLU A 117 -7.21 2.62 7.01
N TYR A 118 -6.51 2.26 5.94
CA TYR A 118 -5.83 3.22 5.06
C TYR A 118 -6.78 4.26 4.45
N ILE A 119 -8.04 3.90 4.19
CA ILE A 119 -9.05 4.84 3.67
C ILE A 119 -9.40 5.89 4.72
N LYS A 120 -9.43 5.53 6.00
CA LYS A 120 -9.70 6.48 7.09
C LYS A 120 -8.59 7.53 7.18
N TYR A 121 -7.33 7.09 7.12
CA TYR A 121 -6.18 8.00 7.08
C TYR A 121 -6.16 8.86 5.81
N LYS A 122 -6.47 8.29 4.64
CA LYS A 122 -6.65 9.05 3.39
C LYS A 122 -7.74 10.12 3.51
N ASN A 123 -8.88 9.80 4.11
CA ASN A 123 -9.96 10.77 4.28
C ASN A 123 -9.57 11.87 5.27
N ARG A 124 -8.88 11.51 6.36
CA ARG A 124 -8.35 12.48 7.33
C ARG A 124 -7.33 13.42 6.69
N SER A 125 -6.43 12.89 5.86
CA SER A 125 -5.43 13.71 5.18
C SER A 125 -6.06 14.75 4.27
N LEU A 126 -7.11 14.37 3.52
CA LEU A 126 -7.85 15.29 2.67
C LEU A 126 -8.53 16.41 3.47
N GLN A 127 -9.06 16.12 4.66
CA GLN A 127 -9.65 17.14 5.54
C GLN A 127 -8.59 18.12 6.08
N GLN A 128 -7.38 17.63 6.39
CA GLN A 128 -6.31 18.46 6.94
C GLN A 128 -5.52 19.22 5.88
N MET A 129 -5.67 18.90 4.59
CA MET A 129 -4.87 19.47 3.49
C MET A 129 -4.85 21.01 3.46
N ASN A 130 -5.96 21.66 3.80
CA ASN A 130 -6.08 23.13 3.80
C ASN A 130 -5.69 23.77 5.14
N PHE A 131 -5.52 22.99 6.22
CA PHE A 131 -5.28 23.52 7.57
C PHE A 131 -3.88 23.20 8.09
N ASN A 132 -3.39 21.99 7.84
CA ASN A 132 -2.08 21.51 8.27
C ASN A 132 -1.58 20.47 7.25
N ILE A 133 -0.74 20.93 6.30
CA ILE A 133 -0.18 20.09 5.25
C ILE A 133 0.71 18.98 5.84
N MET A 134 1.47 19.28 6.89
CA MET A 134 2.35 18.30 7.56
C MET A 134 1.55 17.14 8.15
N GLN A 135 0.40 17.41 8.76
CA GLN A 135 -0.52 16.36 9.23
C GLN A 135 -1.08 15.55 8.06
N SER A 136 -1.41 16.20 6.94
CA SER A 136 -1.90 15.51 5.74
C SER A 136 -0.84 14.55 5.17
N ILE A 137 0.43 14.98 5.12
CA ILE A 137 1.57 14.14 4.71
C ILE A 137 1.77 12.96 5.68
N ALA A 138 1.70 13.20 6.98
CA ALA A 138 1.81 12.16 8.00
C ALA A 138 0.70 11.10 7.83
N ASP A 139 -0.55 11.54 7.63
CA ASP A 139 -1.69 10.65 7.41
C ASP A 139 -1.57 9.86 6.10
N LEU A 140 -1.13 10.50 5.01
CA LEU A 140 -0.87 9.79 3.74
C LEU A 140 0.26 8.78 3.88
N SER A 141 1.27 9.06 4.70
CA SER A 141 2.36 8.12 4.96
C SER A 141 1.85 6.88 5.70
N VAL A 142 1.04 7.07 6.75
CA VAL A 142 0.38 5.94 7.43
C VAL A 142 -0.56 5.18 6.48
N ALA A 143 -1.32 5.90 5.64
CA ALA A 143 -2.18 5.28 4.64
C ALA A 143 -1.38 4.42 3.65
N LEU A 144 -0.22 4.90 3.19
CA LEU A 144 0.68 4.17 2.29
C LEU A 144 1.22 2.89 2.90
N GLU A 145 1.49 2.88 4.21
CA GLU A 145 1.90 1.66 4.90
C GLU A 145 0.77 0.63 4.91
N LEU A 146 -0.46 1.07 5.14
CA LEU A 146 -1.62 0.19 5.34
C LEU A 146 -2.31 -0.22 4.02
N ALA A 147 -2.06 0.50 2.94
CA ALA A 147 -2.75 0.33 1.67
C ALA A 147 -2.29 -0.94 0.91
N PRO A 148 -3.21 -1.63 0.22
CA PRO A 148 -2.84 -2.63 -0.77
C PRO A 148 -2.12 -1.99 -1.96
N ASN A 149 -1.31 -2.77 -2.70
CA ASN A 149 -0.45 -2.27 -3.79
C ASN A 149 -1.19 -1.39 -4.79
N ASN A 150 -2.38 -1.81 -5.25
CA ASN A 150 -3.18 -1.06 -6.21
C ASN A 150 -3.63 0.33 -5.71
N ALA A 151 -3.79 0.53 -4.39
CA ALA A 151 -4.19 1.81 -3.82
C ALA A 151 -2.98 2.73 -3.49
N ARG A 152 -1.76 2.19 -3.46
CA ARG A 152 -0.55 2.96 -3.10
C ARG A 152 -0.22 4.03 -4.13
N ILE A 153 -0.47 3.78 -5.41
CA ILE A 153 -0.15 4.71 -6.50
C ILE A 153 -0.88 6.06 -6.33
N GLU A 154 -2.18 6.04 -6.06
CA GLU A 154 -2.96 7.27 -5.86
C GLU A 154 -2.47 8.03 -4.61
N LEU A 155 -2.15 7.30 -3.54
CA LEU A 155 -1.63 7.88 -2.30
C LEU A 155 -0.25 8.50 -2.48
N LEU A 156 0.65 7.87 -3.24
CA LEU A 156 1.97 8.40 -3.61
C LEU A 156 1.83 9.67 -4.45
N LYS A 157 0.97 9.67 -5.48
CA LYS A 157 0.69 10.87 -6.30
C LYS A 157 0.22 12.04 -5.43
N LYS A 158 -0.69 11.77 -4.47
CA LYS A 158 -1.17 12.79 -3.52
C LYS A 158 -0.07 13.29 -2.58
N ARG A 159 0.70 12.39 -1.96
CA ARG A 159 1.76 12.77 -1.03
C ARG A 159 2.86 13.57 -1.71
N ARG A 160 3.28 13.16 -2.92
CA ARG A 160 4.21 13.90 -3.76
C ARG A 160 3.77 15.35 -3.98
N SER A 161 2.51 15.56 -4.38
CA SER A 161 2.02 16.92 -4.62
C SER A 161 1.97 17.80 -3.36
N LEU A 162 1.84 17.19 -2.17
CA LEU A 162 1.98 17.92 -0.91
C LEU A 162 3.44 18.28 -0.61
N TYR A 163 4.39 17.37 -0.85
CA TYR A 163 5.82 17.67 -0.72
C TYR A 163 6.26 18.78 -1.68
N GLU A 164 5.81 18.74 -2.94
CA GLU A 164 6.04 19.82 -3.92
C GLU A 164 5.49 21.16 -3.42
N LYS A 165 4.30 21.18 -2.82
CA LYS A 165 3.68 22.40 -2.28
C LYS A 165 4.44 23.03 -1.12
N ILE A 166 5.09 22.22 -0.28
CA ILE A 166 5.90 22.72 0.84
C ILE A 166 7.36 22.94 0.48
N GLY A 167 7.75 22.69 -0.78
CA GLY A 167 9.12 22.84 -1.27
C GLY A 167 10.08 21.72 -0.85
N ASP A 168 9.58 20.58 -0.37
CA ASP A 168 10.39 19.42 0.00
C ASP A 168 10.64 18.53 -1.24
N SER A 169 11.54 19.01 -2.10
CA SER A 169 11.88 18.35 -3.37
C SER A 169 12.42 16.94 -3.16
N LEU A 170 13.21 16.71 -2.11
CA LEU A 170 13.83 15.40 -1.85
C LEU A 170 12.77 14.30 -1.63
N ASN A 171 11.77 14.57 -0.78
CA ASN A 171 10.71 13.58 -0.54
C ASN A 171 9.71 13.49 -1.70
N ALA A 172 9.49 14.58 -2.44
CA ALA A 172 8.73 14.53 -3.68
C ALA A 172 9.41 13.62 -4.73
N ASP A 173 10.73 13.74 -4.87
CA ASP A 173 11.52 12.92 -5.77
C ASP A 173 11.50 11.44 -5.36
N ARG A 174 11.53 11.13 -4.05
CA ARG A 174 11.35 9.76 -3.52
C ARG A 174 10.02 9.16 -3.96
N ASP A 175 8.94 9.92 -3.86
CA ASP A 175 7.62 9.47 -4.31
C ASP A 175 7.56 9.35 -5.84
N ARG A 176 8.22 10.25 -6.57
CA ARG A 176 8.30 10.22 -8.04
C ARG A 176 9.06 8.99 -8.54
N LEU A 177 10.20 8.68 -7.94
CA LEU A 177 10.98 7.49 -8.25
C LEU A 177 10.22 6.21 -7.88
N THR A 178 9.57 6.19 -6.70
CA THR A 178 8.76 5.04 -6.27
C THR A 178 7.64 4.76 -7.28
N LEU A 179 6.93 5.80 -7.73
CA LEU A 179 5.93 5.68 -8.79
C LEU A 179 6.55 5.17 -10.10
N ALA A 180 7.74 5.65 -10.47
CA ALA A 180 8.41 5.20 -11.68
C ALA A 180 8.94 3.77 -11.62
N LEU A 181 9.18 3.23 -10.42
CA LEU A 181 9.61 1.85 -10.24
C LEU A 181 8.45 0.87 -10.03
N ASP A 182 7.24 1.35 -9.75
CA ASP A 182 6.07 0.51 -9.53
C ASP A 182 5.56 -0.07 -10.87
N PRO A 183 5.40 -1.40 -11.00
CA PRO A 183 4.89 -2.02 -12.22
C PRO A 183 3.43 -1.66 -12.52
N ASP A 184 2.64 -1.33 -11.50
CA ASP A 184 1.20 -1.07 -11.65
C ASP A 184 0.90 0.44 -11.83
N ALA A 185 1.90 1.33 -11.76
CA ALA A 185 1.71 2.79 -11.76
C ALA A 185 0.96 3.35 -12.97
N TRP A 186 1.03 2.68 -14.12
CA TRP A 186 0.34 3.02 -15.38
C TRP A 186 -0.63 1.95 -15.85
N LYS A 187 -0.94 0.97 -14.99
CA LYS A 187 -1.78 -0.16 -15.37
C LYS A 187 -3.20 0.28 -15.70
N SER A 188 -3.79 1.19 -14.91
CA SER A 188 -5.14 1.71 -15.18
C SER A 188 -5.25 2.40 -16.54
N GLU A 189 -4.24 3.18 -16.91
CA GLU A 189 -4.18 3.90 -18.18
C GLU A 189 -3.96 2.92 -19.35
N GLY A 190 -3.10 1.91 -19.16
CA GLY A 190 -2.92 0.83 -20.13
C GLY A 190 -4.16 -0.03 -20.32
N ASP A 191 -4.83 -0.42 -19.24
CA ASP A 191 -6.06 -1.20 -19.27
C ASP A 191 -7.17 -0.43 -19.99
N PHE A 192 -7.33 0.87 -19.72
CA PHE A 192 -8.28 1.73 -20.45
C PHE A 192 -7.97 1.78 -21.95
N LEU A 193 -6.71 2.00 -22.33
CA LEU A 193 -6.31 2.04 -23.75
C LEU A 193 -6.48 0.69 -24.45
N SER A 194 -6.34 -0.43 -23.74
CA SER A 194 -6.56 -1.76 -24.31
C SER A 194 -8.04 -2.08 -24.59
N VAL A 195 -8.97 -1.43 -23.86
CA VAL A 195 -10.41 -1.61 -24.08
C VAL A 195 -10.90 -0.77 -25.25
N PHE A 196 -10.34 0.44 -25.43
CA PHE A 196 -10.81 1.40 -26.42
C PHE A 196 -9.90 1.53 -27.66
N GLY A 197 -8.72 0.93 -27.65
CA GLY A 197 -7.78 0.94 -28.75
C GLY A 197 -7.14 -0.42 -28.96
N GLU A 198 -6.56 -0.63 -30.14
CA GLU A 198 -5.85 -1.87 -30.51
C GLU A 198 -4.43 -1.97 -29.88
N MET A 199 -4.18 -1.26 -28.77
CA MET A 199 -2.86 -1.21 -28.14
C MET A 199 -2.78 -2.15 -26.92
N ASP A 200 -1.70 -2.93 -26.84
CA ASP A 200 -1.41 -3.76 -25.68
C ASP A 200 -1.04 -2.88 -24.46
N GLY A 201 -1.90 -2.89 -23.43
CA GLY A 201 -1.71 -2.12 -22.19
C GLY A 201 -0.42 -2.47 -21.44
N SER A 202 0.11 -3.68 -21.59
CA SER A 202 1.38 -4.09 -20.97
C SER A 202 2.59 -3.44 -21.65
N VAL A 203 2.56 -3.33 -22.98
CA VAL A 203 3.59 -2.63 -23.76
C VAL A 203 3.57 -1.13 -23.44
N PHE A 204 2.37 -0.54 -23.35
CA PHE A 204 2.19 0.85 -22.97
C PHE A 204 2.77 1.15 -21.57
N SER A 205 2.34 0.38 -20.55
CA SER A 205 2.79 0.59 -19.17
C SER A 205 4.31 0.40 -19.02
N TRP A 206 4.90 -0.60 -19.69
CA TRP A 206 6.35 -0.78 -19.72
C TRP A 206 7.09 0.40 -20.38
N SER A 207 6.57 0.90 -21.51
CA SER A 207 7.14 2.04 -22.23
C SER A 207 7.12 3.31 -21.38
N MET A 208 5.97 3.64 -20.78
CA MET A 208 5.81 4.79 -19.89
C MET A 208 6.74 4.72 -18.68
N ARG A 209 6.84 3.53 -18.09
CA ARG A 209 7.75 3.27 -16.97
C ARG A 209 9.20 3.53 -17.36
N ARG A 210 9.64 2.97 -18.50
CA ARG A 210 11.00 3.15 -19.00
C ARG A 210 11.31 4.63 -19.26
N ALA A 211 10.41 5.34 -19.93
CA ALA A 211 10.56 6.77 -20.21
C ALA A 211 10.62 7.60 -18.92
N ALA A 212 9.79 7.30 -17.93
CA ALA A 212 9.79 7.98 -16.64
C ALA A 212 11.12 7.77 -15.87
N ILE A 213 11.63 6.54 -15.85
CA ILE A 213 12.93 6.22 -15.24
C ILE A 213 14.06 6.95 -15.97
N GLU A 214 14.08 6.91 -17.30
CA GLU A 214 15.10 7.56 -18.11
C GLU A 214 15.11 9.08 -17.89
N ASN A 215 13.94 9.70 -17.80
CA ASN A 215 13.78 11.12 -17.47
C ASN A 215 14.32 11.46 -16.07
N LEU A 216 14.07 10.60 -15.06
CA LEU A 216 14.60 10.81 -13.72
C LEU A 216 16.12 10.71 -13.67
N VAL A 217 16.71 9.77 -14.42
CA VAL A 217 18.16 9.59 -14.48
C VAL A 217 18.84 10.70 -15.29
N SER A 218 18.26 11.10 -16.43
CA SER A 218 18.84 12.15 -17.28
C SER A 218 18.85 13.52 -16.59
N ASN A 219 17.83 13.81 -15.78
CA ASN A 219 17.72 15.02 -14.97
C ASN A 219 18.55 15.00 -13.67
N GLY A 220 19.25 13.90 -13.38
CA GLY A 220 20.07 13.77 -12.15
C GLY A 220 19.26 13.62 -10.87
N ILE A 221 17.93 13.44 -10.97
CA ILE A 221 17.05 13.18 -9.82
C ILE A 221 17.30 11.77 -9.26
N ALA A 222 17.60 10.82 -10.15
CA ALA A 222 17.95 9.46 -9.79
C ALA A 222 19.31 9.06 -10.36
N ILE A 223 19.99 8.16 -9.65
CA ILE A 223 21.25 7.53 -10.05
C ILE A 223 21.08 6.02 -10.10
N ALA A 224 21.86 5.37 -10.96
CA ALA A 224 21.92 3.93 -11.04
C ALA A 224 23.08 3.42 -10.17
N VAL A 225 22.79 2.48 -9.27
CA VAL A 225 23.78 1.82 -8.42
C VAL A 225 23.83 0.36 -8.83
N GLY A 226 25.01 -0.21 -9.02
CA GLY A 226 25.14 -1.61 -9.41
C GLY A 226 26.53 -2.18 -9.17
N TYR A 227 26.64 -3.49 -9.34
CA TYR A 227 27.90 -4.20 -9.16
C TYR A 227 28.73 -4.18 -10.44
N CYS A 228 29.98 -3.71 -10.35
CA CYS A 228 30.95 -3.80 -11.43
C CYS A 228 31.84 -5.03 -11.22
N THR A 229 31.96 -5.87 -12.25
CA THR A 229 32.72 -7.12 -12.20
C THR A 229 34.23 -6.92 -12.10
N GLU A 230 34.78 -5.86 -12.69
CA GLU A 230 36.22 -5.55 -12.60
C GLU A 230 36.57 -4.86 -11.29
N CYS A 231 35.77 -3.87 -10.86
CA CYS A 231 35.96 -3.25 -9.55
C CYS A 231 35.73 -4.24 -8.40
N LYS A 232 34.95 -5.30 -8.64
CA LYS A 232 34.45 -6.22 -7.61
C LYS A 232 33.77 -5.51 -6.45
N ALA A 233 33.08 -4.41 -6.77
CA ALA A 233 32.45 -3.51 -5.82
C ALA A 233 31.13 -2.97 -6.37
N VAL A 234 30.25 -2.57 -5.45
CA VAL A 234 29.03 -1.84 -5.79
C VAL A 234 29.33 -0.35 -5.90
N ILE A 235 29.07 0.21 -7.07
CA ILE A 235 29.45 1.58 -7.44
C ILE A 235 28.27 2.32 -8.06
N GLU A 236 28.40 3.64 -8.14
CA GLU A 236 27.54 4.46 -8.99
C GLU A 236 27.86 4.18 -10.46
N LEU A 237 26.81 4.02 -11.26
CA LEU A 237 26.88 3.77 -12.69
C LEU A 237 26.52 5.07 -13.43
N ASN A 238 27.05 5.22 -14.64
CA ASN A 238 26.69 6.33 -15.52
C ASN A 238 25.26 6.18 -16.07
N ARG A 239 24.82 7.15 -16.89
CA ARG A 239 23.48 7.17 -17.52
C ARG A 239 23.19 5.92 -18.36
N ASP A 240 24.22 5.33 -18.96
CA ASP A 240 24.13 4.09 -19.74
C ASP A 240 24.21 2.82 -18.88
N LYS A 241 24.16 2.95 -17.55
CA LYS A 241 24.29 1.88 -16.56
C LYS A 241 25.63 1.14 -16.65
N LYS A 242 26.69 1.84 -17.07
CA LYS A 242 28.07 1.34 -17.12
C LYS A 242 28.89 1.87 -15.96
N CYS A 243 29.93 1.14 -15.59
CA CYS A 243 30.87 1.53 -14.55
C CYS A 243 31.58 2.84 -14.91
N THR A 244 31.70 3.77 -13.95
CA THR A 244 32.40 5.04 -14.13
C THR A 244 33.91 4.87 -14.28
N VAL A 245 34.49 3.84 -13.66
CA VAL A 245 35.92 3.46 -13.76
C VAL A 245 36.20 2.59 -14.98
N HIS A 246 35.23 1.75 -15.37
CA HIS A 246 35.34 0.81 -16.49
C HIS A 246 34.17 1.04 -17.49
N PRO A 247 34.25 2.06 -18.37
CA PRO A 247 33.14 2.47 -19.22
C PRO A 247 32.64 1.43 -20.22
N GLN A 248 33.37 0.35 -20.45
CA GLN A 248 32.93 -0.76 -21.31
C GLN A 248 32.04 -1.78 -20.58
N ILE A 249 31.98 -1.70 -19.26
CA ILE A 249 31.39 -2.75 -18.43
C ILE A 249 30.06 -2.28 -17.87
N LYS A 250 29.00 -3.00 -18.27
CA LYS A 250 27.65 -2.78 -17.78
C LYS A 250 27.50 -3.33 -16.36
N GLY A 251 26.90 -2.55 -15.47
CA GLY A 251 26.66 -2.98 -14.09
C GLY A 251 25.69 -4.17 -14.02
N ARG A 252 25.93 -5.09 -13.07
CA ARG A 252 25.03 -6.18 -12.70
C ARG A 252 24.12 -5.74 -11.53
N GLU A 253 22.93 -6.32 -11.46
CA GLU A 253 21.95 -6.05 -10.38
C GLU A 253 21.73 -4.55 -10.15
N VAL A 254 21.33 -3.83 -11.20
CA VAL A 254 21.17 -2.38 -11.14
C VAL A 254 19.94 -2.01 -10.32
N GLU A 255 20.14 -1.15 -9.33
CA GLU A 255 19.10 -0.51 -8.53
C GLU A 255 19.10 0.98 -8.83
N ILE A 256 17.93 1.58 -9.00
CA ILE A 256 17.79 3.01 -9.26
C ILE A 256 17.33 3.67 -7.96
N VAL A 257 18.09 4.66 -7.50
CA VAL A 257 17.87 5.35 -6.23
C VAL A 257 18.07 6.85 -6.40
N ILE A 258 17.61 7.63 -5.43
CA ILE A 258 17.95 9.05 -5.36
C ILE A 258 19.36 9.18 -4.76
N PRO A 259 20.15 10.20 -5.14
CA PRO A 259 21.50 10.40 -4.59
C PRO A 259 21.59 10.34 -3.07
N ALA A 260 20.62 10.95 -2.36
CA ALA A 260 20.56 10.91 -0.89
C ALA A 260 20.40 9.49 -0.32
N ASP A 261 19.81 8.57 -1.09
CA ASP A 261 19.55 7.18 -0.70
C ASP A 261 20.60 6.21 -1.27
N PHE A 262 21.75 6.72 -1.74
CA PHE A 262 22.82 5.91 -2.33
C PHE A 262 23.26 4.74 -1.44
N LYS A 263 23.42 4.97 -0.12
CA LYS A 263 23.81 3.91 0.83
C LYS A 263 22.78 2.79 0.90
N ALA A 264 21.49 3.14 0.95
CA ALA A 264 20.40 2.17 0.96
C ALA A 264 20.33 1.39 -0.36
N GLY A 265 20.52 2.07 -1.51
CA GLY A 265 20.64 1.44 -2.83
C GLY A 265 21.81 0.46 -2.91
N ARG A 266 23.00 0.88 -2.47
CA ARG A 266 24.19 0.03 -2.39
C ARG A 266 23.93 -1.21 -1.55
N LEU A 267 23.36 -1.05 -0.36
CA LEU A 267 23.01 -2.17 0.51
C LEU A 267 22.05 -3.16 -0.17
N LYS A 268 21.05 -2.65 -0.89
CA LYS A 268 20.10 -3.50 -1.63
C LYS A 268 20.80 -4.32 -2.71
N VAL A 269 21.74 -3.74 -3.46
CA VAL A 269 22.55 -4.49 -4.44
C VAL A 269 23.44 -5.54 -3.77
N ILE A 270 24.13 -5.16 -2.68
CA ILE A 270 24.95 -6.10 -1.88
C ILE A 270 24.08 -7.28 -1.40
N SER A 271 22.89 -7.01 -0.88
CA SER A 271 21.98 -8.04 -0.37
C SER A 271 21.51 -9.05 -1.43
N LYS A 272 21.42 -8.67 -2.70
CA LYS A 272 21.07 -9.59 -3.80
C LYS A 272 22.25 -10.47 -4.22
N LEU A 273 23.48 -9.98 -4.04
CA LEU A 273 24.70 -10.61 -4.54
C LEU A 273 25.57 -11.27 -3.47
N TYR A 274 25.33 -11.05 -2.18
CA TYR A 274 26.25 -11.49 -1.12
C TYR A 274 26.49 -13.01 -1.06
N HIS A 275 25.56 -13.83 -1.56
CA HIS A 275 25.75 -15.27 -1.70
C HIS A 275 26.65 -15.67 -2.88
N LYS A 276 26.70 -14.84 -3.92
CA LYS A 276 27.43 -15.11 -5.16
C LYS A 276 28.84 -14.53 -5.13
N GLU A 277 29.03 -13.42 -4.42
CA GLU A 277 30.27 -12.64 -4.43
C GLU A 277 30.91 -12.61 -3.02
N PRO A 278 31.99 -13.36 -2.76
CA PRO A 278 32.59 -13.49 -1.43
C PRO A 278 33.18 -12.18 -0.90
N LEU A 279 33.60 -11.27 -1.78
CA LEU A 279 34.09 -9.94 -1.38
C LEU A 279 32.97 -9.07 -0.81
N LEU A 280 31.78 -9.11 -1.41
CA LEU A 280 30.61 -8.38 -0.90
C LEU A 280 30.14 -8.95 0.44
N LYS A 281 30.28 -10.26 0.66
CA LYS A 281 30.01 -10.86 1.98
C LYS A 281 30.93 -10.30 3.06
N LYS A 282 32.23 -10.16 2.78
CA LYS A 282 33.18 -9.55 3.72
C LYS A 282 32.84 -8.09 4.01
N GLU A 283 32.50 -7.33 2.97
CA GLU A 283 32.07 -5.94 3.09
C GLU A 283 30.80 -5.81 3.95
N LEU A 284 29.80 -6.67 3.71
CA LEU A 284 28.56 -6.68 4.47
C LEU A 284 28.78 -7.01 5.95
N ILE A 285 29.66 -7.97 6.27
CA ILE A 285 30.04 -8.28 7.66
C ILE A 285 30.65 -7.05 8.33
N LYS A 286 31.56 -6.33 7.64
CA LYS A 286 32.12 -5.07 8.17
C LYS A 286 31.04 -4.02 8.45
N LEU A 287 30.05 -3.87 7.57
CA LEU A 287 28.93 -2.95 7.76
C LEU A 287 28.01 -3.35 8.93
N LEU A 288 27.87 -4.65 9.20
CA LEU A 288 27.14 -5.15 10.36
C LEU A 288 27.92 -4.94 11.66
N GLU A 289 29.23 -5.18 11.64
CA GLU A 289 30.13 -4.93 12.78
C GLU A 289 30.16 -3.45 13.16
N SER A 290 30.18 -2.55 12.17
CA SER A 290 30.12 -1.09 12.40
C SER A 290 28.73 -0.58 12.78
N LYS A 291 27.71 -1.44 12.80
CA LYS A 291 26.29 -1.10 13.05
C LYS A 291 25.71 -0.08 12.07
N GLU A 292 26.33 0.11 10.91
CA GLU A 292 25.78 0.91 9.81
C GLU A 292 24.60 0.21 9.13
N VAL A 293 24.51 -1.12 9.27
CA VAL A 293 23.48 -1.97 8.69
C VAL A 293 22.91 -2.88 9.77
N VAL A 294 21.62 -3.17 9.66
CA VAL A 294 20.90 -4.14 10.48
C VAL A 294 20.46 -5.32 9.62
N ALA A 295 20.77 -6.54 10.07
CA ALA A 295 20.24 -7.77 9.49
C ALA A 295 19.01 -8.24 10.28
N LEU A 296 17.91 -8.50 9.58
CA LEU A 296 16.65 -9.00 10.11
C LEU A 296 16.31 -10.34 9.46
N ALA A 297 15.81 -11.28 10.25
CA ALA A 297 15.25 -12.53 9.72
C ALA A 297 14.17 -13.10 10.65
N PHE A 298 13.31 -13.96 10.10
CA PHE A 298 12.37 -14.73 10.90
C PHE A 298 13.08 -15.92 11.55
N CYS A 299 13.10 -15.96 12.88
CA CYS A 299 13.63 -17.11 13.61
C CYS A 299 12.51 -18.12 13.90
N PRO A 300 12.60 -19.36 13.40
CA PRO A 300 11.55 -20.35 13.60
C PRO A 300 11.38 -20.77 15.06
N LYS A 301 12.43 -20.67 15.88
CA LYS A 301 12.40 -21.00 17.31
C LYS A 301 11.78 -19.86 18.14
N CYS A 302 12.07 -18.60 17.82
CA CYS A 302 11.44 -17.46 18.48
C CYS A 302 10.01 -17.20 18.00
N GLN A 303 9.66 -17.68 16.81
CA GLN A 303 8.41 -17.33 16.10
C GLN A 303 8.22 -15.82 15.89
N ASP A 304 9.31 -15.06 15.84
CA ASP A 304 9.31 -13.63 15.56
C ASP A 304 10.48 -13.23 14.66
N ILE A 305 10.42 -12.00 14.14
CA ILE A 305 11.50 -11.36 13.39
C ILE A 305 12.50 -10.80 14.41
N MET A 306 13.75 -11.24 14.27
CA MET A 306 14.84 -10.88 15.17
C MET A 306 15.92 -10.12 14.42
N GLN A 307 16.56 -9.20 15.12
CA GLN A 307 17.84 -8.63 14.70
C GLN A 307 18.94 -9.68 14.89
N LEU A 308 19.69 -9.94 13.83
CA LEU A 308 20.79 -10.89 13.82
C LEU A 308 22.09 -10.21 14.24
N ASN A 309 23.05 -11.00 14.71
CA ASN A 309 24.41 -10.53 14.96
C ASN A 309 25.20 -10.40 13.63
N ALA A 310 26.46 -9.93 13.71
CA ALA A 310 27.34 -9.80 12.54
C ALA A 310 27.62 -11.14 11.81
N GLN A 311 27.44 -12.27 12.51
CA GLN A 311 27.57 -13.62 11.97
C GLN A 311 26.26 -14.13 11.34
N LEU A 312 25.22 -13.30 11.23
CA LEU A 312 23.88 -13.63 10.71
C LEU A 312 23.15 -14.71 11.52
N GLN A 313 23.47 -14.81 12.80
CA GLN A 313 22.86 -15.76 13.72
C GLN A 313 21.85 -15.07 14.62
N CYS A 314 20.81 -15.82 15.01
CA CYS A 314 19.86 -15.35 16.00
C CYS A 314 20.57 -15.28 17.36
N PRO A 315 20.50 -14.16 18.11
CA PRO A 315 21.21 -14.03 19.39
C PRO A 315 20.74 -15.04 20.45
N LEU A 316 19.49 -15.53 20.33
CA LEU A 316 18.93 -16.54 21.23
C LEU A 316 19.14 -17.98 20.72
N HIS A 317 19.40 -18.16 19.42
CA HIS A 317 19.46 -19.47 18.77
C HIS A 317 20.55 -19.49 17.70
N PRO A 318 21.84 -19.57 18.06
CA PRO A 318 22.96 -19.42 17.12
C PRO A 318 22.99 -20.47 15.98
N GLY A 319 22.34 -21.62 16.18
CA GLY A 319 22.20 -22.66 15.15
C GLY A 319 20.88 -22.65 14.37
N SER A 320 20.00 -21.65 14.52
CA SER A 320 18.75 -21.63 13.76
C SER A 320 18.99 -21.26 12.30
N ASN A 321 18.48 -22.07 11.37
CA ASN A 321 18.47 -21.74 9.94
C ASN A 321 17.45 -20.61 9.69
N ASN A 322 17.93 -19.38 9.74
CA ASN A 322 17.13 -18.18 9.56
C ASN A 322 16.71 -18.06 8.08
N LYS A 323 15.40 -17.98 7.83
CA LYS A 323 14.85 -17.77 6.48
C LYS A 323 14.52 -16.29 6.28
N ASP A 324 14.40 -15.88 5.02
CA ASP A 324 13.98 -14.54 4.61
C ASP A 324 14.84 -13.42 5.21
N LEU A 325 16.16 -13.51 4.97
CA LEU A 325 17.11 -12.51 5.43
C LEU A 325 16.90 -11.18 4.70
N VAL A 326 16.73 -10.10 5.47
CA VAL A 326 16.56 -8.74 4.96
C VAL A 326 17.59 -7.83 5.63
N PHE A 327 18.26 -7.01 4.84
CA PHE A 327 19.20 -6.00 5.35
C PHE A 327 18.58 -4.62 5.19
N CYS A 328 18.70 -3.79 6.22
CA CYS A 328 18.16 -2.44 6.19
C CYS A 328 19.03 -1.47 6.98
N MET A 329 18.83 -0.16 6.73
CA MET A 329 19.47 0.89 7.52
C MET A 329 18.88 0.92 8.94
N PRO A 330 19.66 1.27 9.98
CA PRO A 330 19.20 1.32 11.37
C PRO A 330 17.91 2.13 11.57
N GLU A 331 17.80 3.30 10.93
CA GLU A 331 16.61 4.16 10.99
C GLU A 331 15.33 3.49 10.45
N SER A 332 15.46 2.54 9.54
CA SER A 332 14.34 1.85 8.90
C SER A 332 13.94 0.53 9.58
N THR A 333 14.65 0.12 10.64
CA THR A 333 14.48 -1.21 11.28
C THR A 333 13.04 -1.50 11.68
N ASN A 334 12.39 -0.58 12.39
CA ASN A 334 11.01 -0.75 12.86
C ASN A 334 10.01 -0.87 11.70
N PHE A 335 10.21 -0.09 10.63
CA PHE A 335 9.38 -0.15 9.44
C PHE A 335 9.53 -1.51 8.74
N THR A 336 10.76 -1.97 8.54
CA THR A 336 11.07 -3.26 7.92
C THR A 336 10.49 -4.43 8.73
N ILE A 337 10.60 -4.41 10.07
CA ILE A 337 9.99 -5.42 10.93
C ILE A 337 8.46 -5.46 10.72
N ARG A 338 7.78 -4.31 10.72
CA ARG A 338 6.33 -4.26 10.48
C ARG A 338 5.96 -4.81 9.10
N GLN A 339 6.74 -4.46 8.08
CA GLN A 339 6.53 -4.96 6.71
C GLN A 339 6.68 -6.49 6.66
N MET A 340 7.77 -7.04 7.19
CA MET A 340 7.99 -8.49 7.26
C MET A 340 6.87 -9.20 8.04
N LYS A 341 6.37 -8.63 9.16
CA LYS A 341 5.23 -9.19 9.90
C LYS A 341 3.97 -9.24 9.05
N ARG A 342 3.71 -8.22 8.22
CA ARG A 342 2.54 -8.19 7.33
C ARG A 342 2.65 -9.22 6.22
N GLU A 343 3.81 -9.33 5.58
CA GLU A 343 4.06 -10.34 4.53
C GLU A 343 3.94 -11.77 5.08
N TYR A 344 4.43 -12.01 6.29
CA TYR A 344 4.29 -13.30 6.95
C TYR A 344 2.82 -13.62 7.29
N LYS A 345 2.06 -12.64 7.80
CA LYS A 345 0.62 -12.80 8.07
C LYS A 345 -0.19 -13.00 6.79
N SER A 346 0.13 -12.32 5.70
CA SER A 346 -0.58 -12.46 4.42
C SER A 346 -0.38 -13.86 3.85
N LYS A 347 0.85 -14.39 3.86
CA LYS A 347 1.16 -15.77 3.43
C LYS A 347 0.36 -16.81 4.21
N LYS A 348 0.17 -16.64 5.53
CA LYS A 348 -0.66 -17.56 6.35
C LYS A 348 -2.16 -17.42 6.11
N GLY A 349 -2.65 -16.22 5.76
CA GLY A 349 -4.08 -15.92 5.70
C GLY A 349 -4.79 -16.28 4.38
N LEU A 350 -4.07 -16.53 3.28
CA LEU A 350 -4.71 -16.81 1.99
C LEU A 350 -5.56 -18.09 2.02
N GLY A 351 -5.11 -19.16 2.70
CA GLY A 351 -5.77 -20.47 2.68
C GLY A 351 -7.24 -20.44 3.13
N LEU A 352 -7.54 -19.73 4.24
CA LEU A 352 -8.88 -19.73 4.82
C LEU A 352 -9.91 -19.01 3.94
N ARG A 353 -9.51 -17.94 3.24
CA ARG A 353 -10.43 -17.16 2.40
C ARG A 353 -10.87 -17.95 1.17
N TYR A 354 -9.97 -18.69 0.54
CA TYR A 354 -10.33 -19.53 -0.60
C TYR A 354 -11.28 -20.65 -0.20
N VAL A 355 -11.08 -21.26 0.98
CA VAL A 355 -11.98 -22.30 1.49
C VAL A 355 -13.41 -21.76 1.65
N VAL A 356 -13.57 -20.55 2.22
CA VAL A 356 -14.91 -19.94 2.41
C VAL A 356 -15.56 -19.59 1.07
N VAL A 357 -14.82 -18.99 0.12
CA VAL A 357 -15.37 -18.65 -1.20
C VAL A 357 -15.74 -19.93 -1.98
N PHE A 358 -14.89 -20.96 -1.93
CA PHE A 358 -15.16 -22.24 -2.56
C PHE A 358 -16.43 -22.89 -1.99
N LEU A 359 -16.62 -22.85 -0.67
CA LEU A 359 -17.85 -23.34 -0.03
C LEU A 359 -19.10 -22.58 -0.49
N ILE A 360 -19.02 -21.25 -0.62
CA ILE A 360 -20.15 -20.44 -1.13
C ILE A 360 -20.48 -20.80 -2.58
N ILE A 361 -19.47 -20.98 -3.44
CA ILE A 361 -19.67 -21.39 -4.84
C ILE A 361 -20.28 -22.79 -4.89
N LEU A 362 -19.77 -23.73 -4.09
CA LEU A 362 -20.28 -25.10 -4.02
C LEU A 362 -21.76 -25.11 -3.61
N ILE A 363 -22.13 -24.36 -2.58
CA ILE A 363 -23.53 -24.21 -2.14
C ILE A 363 -24.38 -23.64 -3.28
N GLY A 364 -23.89 -22.59 -3.95
CA GLY A 364 -24.55 -22.00 -5.11
C GLY A 364 -24.82 -23.00 -6.24
N LEU A 365 -23.81 -23.80 -6.61
CA LEU A 365 -23.93 -24.83 -7.65
C LEU A 365 -24.91 -25.94 -7.25
N VAL A 366 -24.86 -26.39 -5.99
CA VAL A 366 -25.80 -27.41 -5.47
C VAL A 366 -27.23 -26.88 -5.53
N THR A 367 -27.47 -25.64 -5.10
CA THR A 367 -28.81 -25.03 -5.22
C THR A 367 -29.28 -24.93 -6.67
N LEU A 368 -28.39 -24.57 -7.60
CA LEU A 368 -28.69 -24.47 -9.03
C LEU A 368 -29.05 -25.84 -9.63
N PHE A 369 -28.33 -26.89 -9.25
CA PHE A 369 -28.59 -28.27 -9.68
C PHE A 369 -29.97 -28.76 -9.23
N PHE A 370 -30.34 -28.52 -7.97
CA PHE A 370 -31.66 -28.91 -7.45
C PHE A 370 -32.82 -28.16 -8.10
N VAL A 371 -32.60 -26.90 -8.50
CA VAL A 371 -33.59 -26.12 -9.24
C VAL A 371 -33.77 -26.63 -10.66
N TYR A 372 -32.69 -27.01 -11.35
CA TYR A 372 -32.76 -27.48 -12.75
C TYR A 372 -33.37 -28.88 -12.90
N LYS A 373 -33.28 -29.72 -11.86
CA LYS A 373 -33.81 -31.10 -11.89
C LYS A 373 -35.32 -31.18 -11.65
N ARG A 374 -35.95 -30.09 -11.18
CA ARG A 374 -37.41 -29.95 -11.08
C ARG A 374 -37.93 -29.27 -12.34
#